data_AF-A0A150TFG3-F1
#
_entry.id   AF-A0A150TFG3-F1
#
_cell.length_a   1.000
_cell.length_b   1.000
_cell.length_c   1.000
_cell.angle_alpha   90.00
_cell.angle_beta   90.00
_cell.angle_gamma   90.00
#
_symmetry.space_group_name_H-M   'P 1'
#
loop_
_entity.id
_entity.type
_entity.pdbx_description
1 polymer ?
#
loop_
_entity_poly.entity_id
_entity_poly.type
_entity_poly.pdbx_seq_one_letter_code
_entity_poly.pdbx_strand_id
1 'polypeptide(L)'
;MLGGSLAEVLCGAATIVLAILGLTGILPGELTSIATIVFGAALIAQGGAIASRFGALSHAAPPVEWDTRTELGGGMGAELVCGAAGVVLGILALLGLAPATLTSIAVIVFGGALLLGGGATADLGALDTHGAHQHLAHLARQASMAAAGLQSLVGAGAIVLGILALVGIYPMVLTFVALLALGSVVVVSGS
;
A
#
# COMPACT_ATOMS: atom_id res chain seq x y z
N MET A 1 16.72 4.70 -9.99
CA MET A 1 16.50 4.48 -8.54
C MET A 1 15.65 5.56 -7.85
N LEU A 2 15.42 6.76 -8.42
CA LEU A 2 14.76 7.86 -7.70
C LEU A 2 13.25 8.08 -8.00
N GLY A 3 12.69 7.45 -9.05
CA GLY A 3 11.31 7.75 -9.48
C GLY A 3 10.20 7.11 -8.64
N GLY A 4 10.41 5.87 -8.17
CA GLY A 4 9.36 5.09 -7.47
C GLY A 4 9.02 5.61 -6.08
N SER A 5 10.04 5.89 -5.25
CA SER A 5 9.85 6.38 -3.87
C SER A 5 9.20 7.77 -3.82
N LEU A 6 9.56 8.68 -4.73
CA LEU A 6 8.93 10.00 -4.78
C LEU A 6 7.45 9.93 -5.17
N ALA A 7 7.11 9.12 -6.17
CA ALA A 7 5.73 8.95 -6.60
C ALA A 7 4.86 8.33 -5.50
N GLU A 8 5.38 7.30 -4.82
CA GLU A 8 4.73 6.65 -3.68
C GLU A 8 4.44 7.65 -2.55
N VAL A 9 5.45 8.40 -2.10
CA VAL A 9 5.31 9.39 -1.03
C VAL A 9 4.34 10.50 -1.41
N LEU A 10 4.42 11.02 -2.65
CA LEU A 10 3.52 12.06 -3.13
C LEU A 10 2.06 11.59 -3.18
N CYS A 11 1.81 10.38 -3.71
CA CYS A 11 0.48 9.81 -3.76
C CYS A 11 -0.06 9.46 -2.36
N GLY A 12 0.78 8.94 -1.46
CA GLY A 12 0.43 8.72 -0.06
C GLY A 12 0.04 10.03 0.65
N ALA A 13 0.87 11.06 0.52
CA ALA A 13 0.60 12.39 1.09
C ALA A 13 -0.66 13.03 0.50
N ALA A 14 -0.85 12.94 -0.82
CA ALA A 14 -2.07 13.42 -1.47
C ALA A 14 -3.32 12.68 -0.97
N THR A 15 -3.23 11.36 -0.73
CA THR A 15 -4.31 10.57 -0.13
C THR A 15 -4.67 11.08 1.26
N ILE A 16 -3.67 11.39 2.11
CA ILE A 16 -3.89 11.96 3.44
C ILE A 16 -4.62 13.30 3.34
N VAL A 17 -4.13 14.20 2.48
CA VAL A 17 -4.74 15.53 2.29
C VAL A 17 -6.19 15.40 1.82
N LEU A 18 -6.46 14.56 0.82
CA LEU A 18 -7.81 14.33 0.31
C LEU A 18 -8.73 13.71 1.36
N ALA A 19 -8.22 12.79 2.19
CA ALA A 19 -8.98 12.20 3.28
C ALA A 19 -9.33 13.23 4.36
N ILE A 20 -8.40 14.12 4.73
CA ILE A 20 -8.66 15.20 5.68
C ILE A 20 -9.72 16.16 5.11
N LEU A 21 -9.58 16.59 3.85
CA LEU A 21 -10.57 17.45 3.20
C LEU A 21 -11.95 16.78 3.06
N GLY A 22 -11.97 15.47 2.82
CA GLY A 22 -13.20 14.69 2.80
C GLY A 22 -13.89 14.64 4.16
N LEU A 23 -13.11 14.47 5.23
CA LEU A 23 -13.62 14.46 6.62
C LEU A 23 -14.17 15.81 7.08
N THR A 24 -13.73 16.93 6.50
CA THR A 24 -14.33 18.25 6.78
C THR A 24 -15.68 18.46 6.09
N GLY A 25 -16.11 17.51 5.24
CA GLY A 25 -17.39 17.55 4.54
C GLY A 25 -17.36 18.26 3.18
N ILE A 26 -16.18 18.59 2.66
CA ILE A 26 -16.04 19.18 1.32
C ILE A 26 -16.20 18.06 0.28
N LEU A 27 -17.26 18.13 -0.55
CA LEU A 27 -17.53 17.21 -1.67
C LEU A 27 -17.13 15.74 -1.40
N PRO A 28 -17.62 15.13 -0.29
CA PRO A 28 -16.98 13.95 0.25
C PRO A 28 -17.13 12.71 -0.65
N GLY A 29 -18.17 12.62 -1.47
CA GLY A 29 -18.32 11.54 -2.45
C GLY A 29 -17.24 11.55 -3.53
N GLU A 30 -16.96 12.73 -4.09
CA GLU A 30 -15.92 12.91 -5.11
C GLU A 30 -14.53 12.72 -4.50
N LEU A 31 -14.25 13.35 -3.35
CA LEU A 31 -12.95 13.25 -2.69
C LEU A 31 -12.62 11.82 -2.24
N THR A 32 -13.60 11.04 -1.79
CA THR A 32 -13.37 9.62 -1.44
C THR A 32 -12.88 8.85 -2.68
N SER A 33 -13.56 9.06 -3.80
CA SER A 33 -13.27 8.34 -5.04
C SER A 33 -11.91 8.78 -5.62
N ILE A 34 -11.59 10.07 -5.60
CA ILE A 34 -10.25 10.59 -6.00
C ILE A 34 -9.17 10.04 -5.07
N ALA A 35 -9.37 10.07 -3.74
CA ALA A 35 -8.41 9.53 -2.79
C ALA A 35 -8.16 8.03 -3.00
N THR A 36 -9.20 7.27 -3.36
CA THR A 36 -9.11 5.84 -3.71
C THR A 36 -8.24 5.63 -4.95
N ILE A 37 -8.40 6.46 -5.99
CA ILE A 37 -7.57 6.40 -7.21
C ILE A 37 -6.12 6.73 -6.91
N VAL A 38 -5.89 7.84 -6.18
CA VAL A 38 -4.56 8.31 -5.83
C VAL A 38 -3.82 7.28 -4.98
N PHE A 39 -4.50 6.64 -4.02
CA PHE A 39 -3.91 5.57 -3.23
C PHE A 39 -3.61 4.33 -4.07
N GLY A 40 -4.51 3.96 -4.99
CA GLY A 40 -4.25 2.86 -5.93
C GLY A 40 -3.02 3.12 -6.82
N ALA A 41 -2.82 4.36 -7.26
CA ALA A 41 -1.61 4.77 -7.99
C ALA A 41 -0.35 4.68 -7.11
N ALA A 42 -0.46 4.98 -5.82
CA ALA A 42 0.64 4.82 -4.87
C ALA A 42 1.10 3.35 -4.80
N LEU A 43 0.16 2.41 -4.67
CA LEU A 43 0.47 0.97 -4.63
C LEU A 43 1.07 0.45 -5.95
N ILE A 44 0.62 0.96 -7.09
CA ILE A 44 1.23 0.62 -8.39
C ILE A 44 2.68 1.11 -8.45
N ALA A 45 2.93 2.34 -7.98
CA ALA A 45 4.29 2.90 -7.92
C ALA A 45 5.19 2.09 -6.98
N GLN A 46 4.67 1.71 -5.81
CA GLN A 46 5.35 0.89 -4.81
C GLN A 46 5.69 -0.51 -5.38
N GLY A 47 4.70 -1.21 -5.94
CA GLY A 47 4.91 -2.54 -6.54
C GLY A 47 5.87 -2.50 -7.73
N GLY A 48 5.84 -1.43 -8.54
CA GLY A 48 6.80 -1.20 -9.61
C GLY A 48 8.23 -0.92 -9.11
N ALA A 49 8.37 -0.20 -7.99
CA ALA A 49 9.67 0.03 -7.36
C ALA A 49 10.26 -1.28 -6.84
N ILE A 50 9.46 -2.11 -6.15
CA ILE A 50 9.87 -3.44 -5.69
C ILE A 50 10.30 -4.32 -6.88
N ALA A 51 9.51 -4.34 -7.96
CA ALA A 51 9.82 -5.06 -9.19
C ALA A 51 11.20 -4.68 -9.76
N SER A 52 11.49 -3.38 -9.81
CA SER A 52 12.74 -2.88 -10.37
C SER A 52 13.96 -3.28 -9.53
N ARG A 53 13.82 -3.30 -8.19
CA ARG A 53 14.88 -3.72 -7.26
C ARG A 53 15.14 -5.21 -7.38
N PHE A 54 14.08 -6.01 -7.44
CA PHE A 54 14.21 -7.45 -7.64
C PHE A 54 14.90 -7.78 -8.97
N GLY A 55 14.50 -7.13 -10.06
CA GLY A 55 15.15 -7.28 -11.36
C GLY A 55 16.65 -7.00 -11.31
N ALA A 56 17.06 -5.90 -10.65
CA ALA A 56 18.48 -5.56 -10.50
C ALA A 56 19.27 -6.60 -9.69
N LEU A 57 18.70 -7.14 -8.61
CA LEU A 57 19.34 -8.17 -7.79
C LEU A 57 19.45 -9.51 -8.52
N SER A 58 18.41 -9.91 -9.26
CA SER A 58 18.41 -11.16 -10.05
C SER A 58 19.47 -11.18 -11.15
N HIS A 59 19.85 -10.01 -11.68
CA HIS A 59 20.95 -9.88 -12.64
C HIS A 59 22.35 -9.92 -12.01
N ALA A 60 22.47 -9.70 -10.69
CA ALA A 60 23.74 -9.63 -9.98
C ALA A 60 24.14 -10.94 -9.26
N ALA A 61 23.20 -11.87 -9.05
CA ALA A 61 23.45 -13.14 -8.36
C ALA A 61 23.60 -14.33 -9.35
N PRO A 62 24.44 -15.34 -9.06
CA PRO A 62 24.45 -16.60 -9.81
C PRO A 62 23.09 -17.30 -9.70
N PRO A 63 22.69 -18.14 -10.68
CA PRO A 63 21.35 -18.72 -10.75
C PRO A 63 21.17 -19.73 -9.61
N VAL A 64 20.66 -19.25 -8.48
CA VAL A 64 20.19 -20.13 -7.41
C VAL A 64 18.72 -20.40 -7.65
N GLU A 65 18.42 -21.69 -7.69
CA GLU A 65 17.12 -22.31 -7.91
C GLU A 65 16.24 -22.17 -6.65
N TRP A 66 16.08 -20.95 -6.13
CA TRP A 66 15.01 -20.67 -5.18
C TRP A 66 13.70 -20.63 -5.94
N ASP A 67 12.63 -21.14 -5.33
CA ASP A 67 11.26 -21.19 -5.86
C ASP A 67 10.72 -19.76 -6.06
N THR A 68 11.24 -19.13 -7.10
CA THR A 68 11.15 -17.71 -7.46
C THR A 68 9.69 -17.33 -7.69
N ARG A 69 8.80 -18.30 -7.96
CA ARG A 69 7.37 -18.06 -8.10
C ARG A 69 6.65 -17.75 -6.79
N THR A 70 7.15 -18.23 -5.65
CA THR A 70 6.41 -18.19 -4.38
C THR A 70 6.68 -16.89 -3.60
N GLU A 71 7.89 -16.33 -3.65
CA GLU A 71 8.23 -15.05 -3.01
C GLU A 71 7.92 -13.82 -3.89
N LEU A 72 8.08 -13.88 -5.23
CA LEU A 72 7.62 -12.81 -6.13
C LEU A 72 6.10 -12.69 -6.21
N GLY A 73 5.37 -13.77 -5.91
CA GLY A 73 3.93 -13.84 -6.06
C GLY A 73 3.15 -13.16 -4.93
N GLY A 74 3.73 -13.05 -3.73
CA GLY A 74 3.01 -12.64 -2.53
C GLY A 74 2.81 -11.12 -2.41
N GLY A 75 3.91 -10.37 -2.29
CA GLY A 75 3.87 -8.92 -2.02
C GLY A 75 3.83 -8.04 -3.27
N MET A 76 4.76 -8.27 -4.21
CA MET A 76 4.88 -7.47 -5.43
C MET A 76 3.65 -7.58 -6.34
N GLY A 77 3.11 -8.79 -6.51
CA GLY A 77 1.88 -9.00 -7.26
C GLY A 77 0.66 -8.38 -6.57
N ALA A 78 0.58 -8.48 -5.25
CA ALA A 78 -0.55 -7.95 -4.48
C ALA A 78 -0.67 -6.42 -4.61
N GLU A 79 0.41 -5.67 -4.41
CA GLU A 79 0.38 -4.20 -4.52
C GLU A 79 -0.07 -3.73 -5.92
N LEU A 80 0.46 -4.36 -6.97
CA LEU A 80 0.17 -3.96 -8.34
C LEU A 80 -1.26 -4.32 -8.76
N VAL A 81 -1.72 -5.52 -8.42
CA VAL A 81 -3.08 -5.99 -8.72
C VAL A 81 -4.11 -5.24 -7.88
N CYS A 82 -3.89 -5.09 -6.57
CA CYS A 82 -4.79 -4.37 -5.68
C CYS A 82 -4.80 -2.87 -5.99
N GLY A 83 -3.65 -2.29 -6.35
CA GLY A 83 -3.55 -0.91 -6.81
C GLY A 83 -4.36 -0.66 -8.08
N ALA A 84 -4.19 -1.50 -9.11
CA ALA A 84 -4.98 -1.43 -10.33
C ALA A 84 -6.48 -1.63 -10.08
N ALA A 85 -6.85 -2.62 -9.26
CA ALA A 85 -8.23 -2.85 -8.86
C ALA A 85 -8.81 -1.61 -8.14
N GLY A 86 -8.08 -1.02 -7.21
CA GLY A 86 -8.49 0.19 -6.50
C GLY A 86 -8.65 1.42 -7.41
N VAL A 87 -7.77 1.60 -8.40
CA VAL A 87 -7.93 2.64 -9.43
C VAL A 87 -9.23 2.44 -10.20
N VAL A 88 -9.50 1.22 -10.67
CA VAL A 88 -10.74 0.91 -11.39
C VAL A 88 -11.97 1.15 -10.50
N LEU A 89 -11.96 0.68 -9.25
CA LEU A 89 -13.05 0.88 -8.30
C LEU A 89 -13.28 2.37 -8.01
N GLY A 90 -12.21 3.15 -7.86
CA GLY A 90 -12.30 4.60 -7.66
C GLY A 90 -12.83 5.33 -8.89
N ILE A 91 -12.45 4.92 -10.11
CA ILE A 91 -13.01 5.48 -11.36
C ILE A 91 -14.51 5.17 -11.45
N LEU A 92 -14.92 3.93 -11.19
CA LEU A 92 -16.35 3.56 -11.21
C LEU A 92 -17.15 4.32 -10.13
N ALA A 93 -16.57 4.52 -8.95
CA ALA A 93 -17.17 5.33 -7.89
C ALA A 93 -17.31 6.81 -8.29
N LEU A 94 -16.30 7.38 -8.97
CA LEU A 94 -16.36 8.74 -9.54
C LEU A 94 -17.48 8.89 -10.58
N LEU A 95 -17.75 7.83 -11.35
CA LEU A 95 -18.86 7.80 -12.30
C LEU A 95 -20.24 7.67 -11.63
N GLY A 96 -20.29 7.62 -10.29
CA GLY A 96 -21.53 7.54 -9.52
C GLY A 96 -22.07 6.12 -9.34
N LEU A 97 -21.31 5.09 -9.69
CA LEU A 97 -21.74 3.70 -9.55
C LEU A 97 -21.52 3.23 -8.10
N ALA A 98 -22.61 3.15 -7.32
CA ALA A 98 -22.60 2.73 -5.92
C ALA A 98 -21.35 3.20 -5.12
N PRO A 99 -21.06 4.51 -5.06
CA PRO A 99 -19.74 5.01 -4.65
C PRO A 99 -19.33 4.56 -3.25
N ALA A 100 -20.28 4.53 -2.31
CA ALA A 100 -20.05 4.06 -0.94
C ALA A 100 -19.61 2.60 -0.90
N THR A 101 -20.25 1.73 -1.70
CA THR A 101 -19.94 0.30 -1.76
C THR A 101 -18.58 0.07 -2.41
N LEU A 102 -18.31 0.70 -3.55
CA LEU A 102 -17.07 0.49 -4.30
C LEU A 102 -15.84 1.00 -3.56
N THR A 103 -15.94 2.17 -2.91
CA THR A 103 -14.83 2.73 -2.12
C THR A 103 -14.57 1.92 -0.84
N SER A 104 -15.62 1.39 -0.21
CA SER A 104 -15.47 0.45 0.91
C SER A 104 -14.75 -0.84 0.49
N ILE A 105 -15.12 -1.41 -0.67
CA ILE A 105 -14.46 -2.59 -1.23
C ILE A 105 -12.99 -2.26 -1.56
N ALA A 106 -12.72 -1.09 -2.14
CA ALA A 106 -11.36 -0.68 -2.47
C ALA A 106 -10.47 -0.59 -1.22
N VAL A 107 -10.98 -0.04 -0.12
CA VAL A 107 -10.26 -0.01 1.16
C VAL A 107 -9.95 -1.42 1.70
N ILE A 108 -10.87 -2.37 1.57
CA ILE A 108 -10.63 -3.78 1.94
C ILE A 108 -9.50 -4.36 1.09
N VAL A 109 -9.54 -4.12 -0.23
CA VAL A 109 -8.52 -4.58 -1.18
C VAL A 109 -7.15 -3.98 -0.86
N PHE A 110 -7.10 -2.69 -0.53
CA PHE A 110 -5.88 -2.01 -0.11
C PHE A 110 -5.32 -2.54 1.22
N GLY A 111 -6.19 -2.80 2.20
CA GLY A 111 -5.78 -3.43 3.44
C GLY A 111 -5.22 -4.83 3.22
N GLY A 112 -5.83 -5.61 2.31
CA GLY A 112 -5.31 -6.89 1.86
C GLY A 112 -3.94 -6.79 1.19
N ALA A 113 -3.73 -5.77 0.36
CA ALA A 113 -2.42 -5.49 -0.25
C ALA A 113 -1.34 -5.25 0.81
N LEU A 114 -1.62 -4.45 1.84
CA LEU A 114 -0.66 -4.21 2.92
C LEU A 114 -0.37 -5.45 3.78
N LEU A 115 -1.39 -6.29 4.03
CA LEU A 115 -1.20 -7.57 4.74
C LEU A 115 -0.28 -8.52 3.97
N LEU A 116 -0.45 -8.61 2.64
CA LEU A 116 0.35 -9.48 1.78
C LEU A 116 1.75 -8.88 1.51
N GLY A 117 1.86 -7.55 1.41
CA GLY A 117 3.09 -6.82 1.12
C GLY A 117 4.08 -6.74 2.29
N GLY A 118 3.59 -6.70 3.54
CA GLY A 118 4.43 -6.54 4.74
C GLY A 118 5.49 -7.65 4.94
N GLY A 119 5.28 -8.84 4.36
CA GLY A 119 6.28 -9.91 4.38
C GLY A 119 7.45 -9.72 3.42
N ALA A 120 7.21 -9.10 2.26
CA ALA A 120 8.21 -9.00 1.19
C ALA A 120 9.30 -7.96 1.48
N THR A 121 8.97 -6.86 2.17
CA THR A 121 9.94 -5.81 2.54
C THR A 121 10.89 -6.25 3.65
N ALA A 122 10.42 -7.08 4.58
CA ALA A 122 11.23 -7.66 5.64
C ALA A 122 12.32 -8.62 5.08
N ASP A 123 11.99 -9.33 4.00
CA ASP A 123 12.86 -10.33 3.38
C ASP A 123 13.93 -9.71 2.46
N LEU A 124 13.56 -8.68 1.68
CA LEU A 124 14.52 -7.94 0.85
C LEU A 124 15.58 -7.20 1.68
N GLY A 125 15.19 -6.64 2.83
CA GLY A 125 16.14 -6.04 3.79
C GLY A 125 17.11 -7.07 4.37
N ALA A 126 16.78 -8.36 4.34
CA ALA A 126 17.69 -9.41 4.78
C ALA A 126 18.79 -9.70 3.75
N LEU A 127 18.48 -9.59 2.45
CA LEU A 127 19.40 -9.87 1.35
C LEU A 127 20.41 -8.74 1.12
N ASP A 128 20.00 -7.47 1.27
CA ASP A 128 20.84 -6.28 1.03
C ASP A 128 21.95 -6.06 2.08
N THR A 129 21.93 -6.82 3.18
CA THR A 129 22.89 -6.68 4.30
C THR A 129 24.18 -7.49 4.15
N HIS A 130 24.43 -8.13 3.01
CA HIS A 130 25.63 -8.94 2.75
C HIS A 130 26.97 -8.16 2.66
N GLY A 131 27.03 -6.89 3.10
CA GLY A 131 28.26 -6.09 3.07
C GLY A 131 28.42 -4.97 4.10
N ALA A 132 27.48 -4.74 5.02
CA ALA A 132 27.50 -3.58 5.94
C ALA A 132 27.58 -3.99 7.42
N HIS A 133 28.35 -3.22 8.20
CA HIS A 133 28.60 -3.34 9.64
C HIS A 133 27.46 -4.01 10.44
N GLN A 134 27.76 -5.17 11.04
CA GLN A 134 26.80 -6.08 11.69
C GLN A 134 25.86 -5.42 12.71
N HIS A 135 26.30 -4.37 13.41
CA HIS A 135 25.47 -3.65 14.40
C HIS A 135 24.40 -2.78 13.75
N LEU A 136 24.73 -2.07 12.65
CA LEU A 136 23.77 -1.28 11.87
C LEU A 136 22.78 -2.19 11.13
N ALA A 137 23.25 -3.34 10.64
CA ALA A 137 22.40 -4.35 9.99
C ALA A 137 21.36 -4.94 10.96
N HIS A 138 21.72 -5.18 12.22
CA HIS A 138 20.78 -5.69 13.22
C HIS A 138 19.70 -4.65 13.59
N LEU A 139 20.09 -3.38 13.77
CA LEU A 139 19.15 -2.30 14.04
C LEU A 139 18.20 -2.06 12.86
N ALA A 140 18.71 -2.07 11.63
CA ALA A 140 17.91 -1.95 10.41
C ALA A 140 16.91 -3.11 10.27
N ARG A 141 17.31 -4.34 10.61
CA ARG A 141 16.43 -5.52 10.56
C ARG A 141 15.34 -5.49 11.64
N GLN A 142 15.66 -5.02 12.84
CA GLN A 142 14.65 -4.81 13.88
C GLN A 142 13.65 -3.72 13.49
N ALA A 143 14.14 -2.62 12.89
CA ALA A 143 13.29 -1.54 12.39
C ALA A 143 12.38 -2.02 11.24
N SER A 144 12.89 -2.82 10.30
CA SER A 144 12.08 -3.35 9.19
C SER A 144 11.01 -4.33 9.67
N MET A 145 11.33 -5.21 10.63
CA MET A 145 10.34 -6.11 11.24
C MET A 145 9.24 -5.35 11.99
N ALA A 146 9.60 -4.30 12.72
CA ALA A 146 8.62 -3.46 13.39
C ALA A 146 7.72 -2.72 12.38
N ALA A 147 8.30 -2.18 11.30
CA ALA A 147 7.55 -1.52 10.22
C ALA A 147 6.60 -2.49 9.51
N ALA A 148 7.04 -3.71 9.20
CA ALA A 148 6.21 -4.77 8.63
C ALA A 148 5.01 -5.11 9.54
N GLY A 149 5.24 -5.19 10.86
CA GLY A 149 4.17 -5.40 11.84
C GLY A 149 3.15 -4.26 11.86
N LEU A 150 3.61 -3.00 11.80
CA LEU A 150 2.72 -1.83 11.72
C LEU A 150 1.93 -1.81 10.42
N GLN A 151 2.57 -2.09 9.29
CA GLN A 151 1.92 -2.18 7.99
C GLN A 151 0.82 -3.26 7.99
N SER A 152 1.12 -4.44 8.54
CA SER A 152 0.12 -5.50 8.70
C SER A 152 -1.03 -5.07 9.61
N LEU A 153 -0.76 -4.41 10.73
CA LEU A 153 -1.79 -3.96 11.65
C LEU A 153 -2.71 -2.90 11.03
N VAL A 154 -2.13 -1.94 10.29
CA VAL A 154 -2.92 -0.94 9.55
C VAL A 154 -3.70 -1.60 8.43
N GLY A 155 -3.13 -2.57 7.72
CA GLY A 155 -3.85 -3.35 6.71
C GLY A 155 -5.07 -4.09 7.28
N ALA A 156 -4.91 -4.78 8.41
CA ALA A 156 -6.02 -5.41 9.12
C ALA A 156 -7.07 -4.39 9.60
N GLY A 157 -6.62 -3.26 10.15
CA GLY A 157 -7.51 -2.17 10.56
C GLY A 157 -8.31 -1.58 9.39
N ALA A 158 -7.66 -1.38 8.25
CA ALA A 158 -8.32 -0.91 7.03
C ALA A 158 -9.37 -1.90 6.53
N ILE A 159 -9.10 -3.21 6.58
CA ILE A 159 -10.10 -4.24 6.25
C ILE A 159 -11.31 -4.14 7.19
N VAL A 160 -11.09 -4.03 8.50
CA VAL A 160 -12.19 -3.90 9.46
C VAL A 160 -13.01 -2.64 9.20
N LEU A 161 -12.36 -1.49 8.99
CA LEU A 161 -13.04 -0.23 8.66
C LEU A 161 -13.83 -0.33 7.35
N GLY A 162 -13.25 -0.96 6.33
CA GLY A 162 -13.91 -1.19 5.05
C GLY A 162 -15.13 -2.12 5.16
N ILE A 163 -15.05 -3.17 5.98
CA ILE A 163 -16.19 -4.07 6.25
C ILE A 163 -17.30 -3.31 6.97
N LEU A 164 -16.98 -2.52 8.01
CA LEU A 164 -17.96 -1.72 8.74
C LEU A 164 -18.63 -0.67 7.82
N ALA A 165 -17.84 -0.03 6.95
CA ALA A 165 -18.34 0.89 5.94
C ALA A 165 -19.27 0.18 4.95
N LEU A 166 -18.91 -1.02 4.49
CA LEU A 166 -19.69 -1.82 3.55
C LEU A 166 -21.06 -2.24 4.13
N VAL A 167 -21.14 -2.49 5.44
CA VAL A 167 -22.40 -2.78 6.15
C VAL A 167 -23.26 -1.53 6.36
N GLY A 168 -22.72 -0.34 6.05
CA GLY A 168 -23.45 0.94 6.10
C GLY A 168 -23.27 1.71 7.40
N ILE A 169 -22.31 1.35 8.25
CA ILE A 169 -22.00 2.10 9.48
C ILE A 169 -21.11 3.28 9.11
N TYR A 170 -21.65 4.49 9.10
CA TYR A 170 -20.94 5.74 8.76
C TYR A 170 -19.92 5.59 7.61
N PRO A 171 -20.36 5.08 6.43
CA PRO A 171 -19.46 4.54 5.39
C PRO A 171 -18.41 5.56 4.94
N MET A 172 -18.81 6.82 4.81
CA MET A 172 -17.95 7.90 4.37
C MET A 172 -16.82 8.19 5.36
N VAL A 173 -17.14 8.32 6.66
CA VAL A 173 -16.15 8.61 7.70
C VAL A 173 -15.17 7.45 7.84
N LEU A 174 -15.67 6.21 7.90
CA LEU A 174 -14.81 5.04 8.06
C LEU A 174 -13.89 4.82 6.85
N THR A 175 -14.38 5.07 5.64
CA THR A 175 -13.57 4.98 4.41
C THR A 175 -12.45 6.02 4.40
N PHE A 176 -12.74 7.27 4.77
CA PHE A 176 -11.71 8.30 4.87
C PHE A 176 -10.69 8.03 5.97
N VAL A 177 -11.13 7.58 7.16
CA VAL A 177 -10.23 7.20 8.24
C VAL A 177 -9.31 6.06 7.81
N ALA A 178 -9.84 5.08 7.06
CA ALA A 178 -9.05 4.00 6.52
C ALA A 178 -8.03 4.51 5.49
N LEU A 179 -8.45 5.33 4.51
CA LEU A 179 -7.54 5.92 3.52
C LEU A 179 -6.46 6.81 4.16
N LEU A 180 -6.77 7.50 5.25
CA LEU A 180 -5.82 8.30 6.02
C LEU A 180 -4.77 7.42 6.71
N ALA A 181 -5.19 6.33 7.35
CA ALA A 181 -4.28 5.39 7.98
C ALA A 181 -3.40 4.69 6.92
N LEU A 182 -4.00 4.23 5.82
CA LEU A 182 -3.30 3.62 4.69
C LEU A 182 -2.28 4.58 4.07
N GLY A 183 -2.66 5.82 3.79
CA GLY A 183 -1.78 6.85 3.24
C GLY A 183 -0.60 7.17 4.18
N SER A 184 -0.85 7.17 5.49
CA SER A 184 0.20 7.40 6.51
C SER A 184 1.26 6.31 6.48
N VAL A 185 0.86 5.05 6.31
CA VAL A 185 1.82 3.92 6.20
C VAL A 185 2.66 4.04 4.93
N VAL A 186 2.06 4.40 3.80
CA VAL A 186 2.79 4.58 2.53
C VAL A 186 3.83 5.70 2.65
N VAL A 187 3.47 6.83 3.26
CA VAL A 187 4.41 7.94 3.48
C VAL A 187 5.57 7.53 4.39
N VAL A 188 5.29 6.78 5.47
CA VAL A 188 6.32 6.30 6.41
C VAL A 188 7.20 5.20 5.79
N SER A 189 6.65 4.40 4.89
CA SER A 189 7.38 3.29 4.25
C SER A 189 8.22 3.74 3.06
N GLY A 190 7.81 4.81 2.38
CA GLY A 190 8.52 5.40 1.24
C GLY A 190 9.70 6.32 1.62
N SER A 191 9.90 6.60 2.92
CA SER A 191 10.94 7.49 3.47
C SER A 191 12.17 6.76 4.01
#